data_AF-A0A939GBF4-F1
#
_entry.id   AF-A0A939GBF4-F1
#
_cell.length_a   1.000
_cell.length_b   1.000
_cell.length_c   1.000
_cell.angle_alpha   90.00
_cell.angle_beta   90.00
_cell.angle_gamma   90.00
#
_symmetry.space_group_name_H-M   'P 1'
#
loop_
_entity.id
_entity.type
_entity.pdbx_description
1 polymer ?
#
loop_
_entity_poly.entity_id
_entity_poly.type
_entity_poly.pdbx_seq_one_letter_code
_entity_poly.pdbx_strand_id
1 'polypeptide(L)'
;MEYTYYLRNSDSQHRVGSIFTILTVLVAAINGAVVQFADNYLIMKRFNNFSSVLQDWESIPVPGRLYIQGDKKDGWQESVFWAVSSKEAKDALFVDGPYGSVPDFLKEERAKSFLETATFQDIIDNKLENNPQLSISEEAVFYNAVLYYLEQDDFED
;
A
#
# COMPACT_ATOMS: atom_id res chain seq x y z
N MET A 1 7.26 4.05 -15.02
CA MET A 1 6.88 3.62 -13.66
C MET A 1 6.80 2.10 -13.67
N GLU A 2 7.52 1.39 -12.81
CA GLU A 2 7.48 -0.08 -12.74
C GLU A 2 6.47 -0.49 -11.65
N TYR A 3 5.57 -1.42 -11.98
CA TYR A 3 4.63 -1.99 -11.01
C TYR A 3 5.02 -3.45 -10.77
N THR A 4 5.18 -3.83 -9.51
CA THR A 4 5.48 -5.20 -9.11
C THR A 4 4.21 -5.90 -8.68
N TYR A 5 3.74 -6.86 -9.48
CA TYR A 5 2.59 -7.70 -9.15
C TYR A 5 3.06 -9.05 -8.59
N TYR A 6 2.34 -9.58 -7.60
CA TYR A 6 2.66 -10.87 -6.98
C TYR A 6 1.51 -11.85 -7.25
N LEU A 7 1.84 -13.02 -7.81
CA LEU A 7 0.86 -14.05 -8.13
C LEU A 7 0.89 -15.15 -7.08
N ARG A 8 -0.25 -15.43 -6.45
CA ARG A 8 -0.44 -16.63 -5.64
C ARG A 8 -1.22 -17.64 -6.47
N ASN A 9 -0.59 -18.77 -6.80
CA ASN A 9 -1.28 -19.86 -7.47
C ASN A 9 -2.18 -20.57 -6.44
N SER A 10 -3.50 -20.53 -6.65
CA SER A 10 -4.51 -21.04 -5.70
C SER A 10 -4.76 -22.54 -5.82
N ASP A 11 -4.17 -23.23 -6.80
CA ASP A 11 -4.46 -24.66 -7.05
C ASP A 11 -3.56 -25.66 -6.31
N SER A 12 -2.55 -25.23 -5.55
CA SER A 12 -1.72 -26.16 -4.77
C SER A 12 -2.16 -26.26 -3.32
N GLN A 13 -3.28 -26.96 -3.08
CA GLN A 13 -3.75 -27.35 -1.74
C GLN A 13 -2.74 -28.19 -0.95
N HIS A 14 -1.66 -28.70 -1.55
CA HIS A 14 -0.58 -29.39 -0.82
C HIS A 14 0.78 -28.99 -1.38
N ARG A 15 1.52 -28.14 -0.64
CA ARG A 15 2.96 -28.29 -0.35
C ARG A 15 3.47 -27.11 0.47
N VAL A 16 4.20 -27.45 1.53
CA VAL A 16 4.96 -26.54 2.39
C VAL A 16 5.95 -25.75 1.52
N GLY A 17 5.87 -24.41 1.58
CA GLY A 17 6.75 -23.48 0.87
C GLY A 17 6.03 -22.70 -0.23
N SER A 18 5.49 -21.53 0.11
CA SER A 18 4.89 -20.60 -0.85
C SER A 18 6.00 -20.01 -1.74
N ILE A 19 6.05 -20.43 -3.01
CA ILE A 19 6.95 -19.82 -4.01
C ILE A 19 6.20 -18.62 -4.61
N PHE A 20 6.61 -17.41 -4.26
CA PHE A 20 6.15 -16.18 -4.90
C PHE A 20 6.92 -15.99 -6.21
N THR A 21 6.22 -15.84 -7.34
CA THR A 21 6.85 -15.41 -8.60
C THR A 21 6.61 -13.91 -8.76
N ILE A 22 7.70 -13.14 -8.80
CA ILE A 22 7.67 -11.70 -9.08
C ILE A 22 7.56 -11.52 -10.59
N LEU A 23 6.49 -10.88 -11.07
CA LEU A 23 6.39 -10.47 -12.47
C LEU A 23 6.51 -8.94 -12.55
N THR A 24 7.65 -8.45 -13.05
CA THR A 24 7.83 -7.03 -13.41
C THR A 24 7.24 -6.83 -14.81
N VAL A 25 6.15 -6.09 -14.94
CA VAL A 25 5.56 -5.77 -16.26
C VAL A 25 5.93 -4.35 -16.68
N LEU A 26 6.54 -4.22 -17.86
CA LEU A 26 6.86 -2.94 -18.49
C LEU A 26 5.58 -2.27 -19.03
N VAL A 27 5.32 -1.03 -18.61
CA VAL A 27 4.08 -0.24 -18.86
C VAL A 27 3.78 0.08 -20.34
N ALA A 28 4.66 -0.24 -21.29
CA ALA A 28 4.44 0.09 -22.70
C ALA A 28 3.21 -0.60 -23.36
N ALA A 29 2.57 -1.58 -22.71
CA ALA A 29 1.41 -2.30 -23.25
C ALA A 29 0.03 -1.76 -22.79
N ILE A 30 -0.03 -0.75 -21.91
CA ILE A 30 -1.29 -0.30 -21.29
C ILE A 30 -1.92 0.85 -22.08
N ASN A 31 -2.07 0.69 -23.40
CA ASN A 31 -2.95 1.54 -24.20
C ASN A 31 -4.32 0.86 -24.34
N GLY A 32 -5.12 0.92 -23.28
CA GLY A 32 -6.57 0.75 -23.36
C GLY A 32 -7.14 -0.68 -23.36
N ALA A 33 -6.32 -1.73 -23.30
CA ALA A 33 -6.82 -3.09 -23.10
C ALA A 33 -6.78 -3.44 -21.62
N VAL A 34 -7.94 -3.33 -20.96
CA VAL A 34 -8.25 -3.98 -19.69
C VAL A 34 -7.73 -5.41 -19.76
N VAL A 35 -6.61 -5.69 -19.10
CA VAL A 35 -6.20 -7.08 -18.94
C VAL A 35 -7.00 -7.61 -17.77
N GLN A 36 -8.11 -8.25 -18.14
CA GLN A 36 -8.98 -9.00 -17.25
C GLN A 36 -8.18 -10.22 -16.76
N PHE A 37 -7.41 -10.05 -15.70
CA PHE A 37 -6.73 -11.16 -15.03
C PHE A 37 -7.72 -11.80 -14.05
N ALA A 38 -7.82 -13.13 -14.07
CA ALA A 38 -8.74 -13.95 -13.27
C ALA A 38 -8.71 -13.59 -11.77
N ASP A 39 -9.78 -13.92 -11.03
CA ASP A 39 -10.14 -13.40 -9.70
C ASP A 39 -9.14 -13.56 -8.53
N ASN A 40 -7.89 -13.99 -8.75
CA ASN A 40 -6.94 -14.46 -7.73
C ASN A 40 -5.56 -13.76 -7.73
N TYR A 41 -5.46 -12.51 -8.17
CA TYR A 41 -4.18 -11.77 -8.20
C TYR A 41 -4.06 -10.83 -6.99
N LEU A 42 -2.90 -10.82 -6.30
CA LEU A 42 -2.63 -9.80 -5.29
C LEU A 42 -2.45 -8.45 -5.98
N ILE A 43 -3.36 -7.50 -5.74
CA ILE A 43 -3.13 -6.10 -6.13
C ILE A 43 -2.34 -5.44 -5.01
N MET A 44 -1.01 -5.41 -5.20
CA MET A 44 -0.10 -4.68 -4.33
C MET A 44 0.70 -3.68 -5.16
N LYS A 45 0.86 -2.47 -4.63
CA LYS A 45 1.71 -1.43 -5.22
C LYS A 45 2.77 -1.03 -4.21
N ARG A 46 4.04 -1.12 -4.61
CA ARG A 46 5.20 -0.71 -3.80
C ARG A 46 5.63 0.69 -4.19
N PHE A 47 5.93 1.51 -3.19
CA PHE A 47 6.39 2.88 -3.32
C PHE A 47 7.72 3.04 -2.59
N ASN A 48 8.66 3.78 -3.17
CA ASN A 48 10.00 3.91 -2.59
C ASN A 48 10.06 4.92 -1.44
N ASN A 49 9.08 5.82 -1.36
CA ASN A 49 8.97 6.90 -0.40
C ASN A 49 7.56 7.48 -0.40
N PHE A 50 7.26 8.32 0.59
CA PHE A 50 5.97 8.99 0.72
C PHE A 50 5.64 9.89 -0.48
N SER A 51 6.63 10.59 -1.05
CA SER A 51 6.47 11.38 -2.29
C SER A 51 5.81 10.58 -3.41
N SER A 52 6.28 9.34 -3.64
CA SER A 52 5.72 8.46 -4.66
C SER A 52 4.33 7.92 -4.29
N VAL A 53 4.00 7.79 -3.01
CA VAL A 53 2.64 7.47 -2.56
C VAL A 53 1.71 8.64 -2.88
N LEU A 54 2.13 9.86 -2.57
CA LEU A 54 1.39 11.07 -2.89
C LEU A 54 1.19 11.18 -4.39
N GLN A 55 2.23 11.28 -5.22
CA GLN A 55 2.08 11.48 -6.67
C GLN A 55 1.07 10.56 -7.39
N ASP A 56 0.82 9.39 -6.81
CA ASP A 56 -0.07 8.36 -7.32
C ASP A 56 -1.31 8.09 -6.45
N TRP A 57 -1.70 8.99 -5.53
CA TRP A 57 -2.70 8.71 -4.48
C TRP A 57 -4.03 8.23 -5.06
N GLU A 58 -4.49 8.81 -6.18
CA GLU A 58 -5.74 8.43 -6.87
C GLU A 58 -5.72 6.99 -7.43
N SER A 59 -4.53 6.47 -7.73
CA SER A 59 -4.34 5.13 -8.30
C SER A 59 -4.13 4.04 -7.24
N ILE A 60 -4.11 4.40 -5.97
CA ILE A 60 -3.97 3.46 -4.86
C ILE A 60 -5.23 2.57 -4.82
N PRO A 61 -5.08 1.24 -4.65
CA PRO A 61 -6.22 0.34 -4.58
C PRO A 61 -7.15 0.68 -3.41
N VAL A 62 -8.43 0.86 -3.70
CA VAL A 62 -9.50 1.07 -2.71
C VAL A 62 -10.62 0.04 -2.95
N PRO A 63 -11.10 -0.66 -1.90
CA PRO A 63 -10.63 -0.62 -0.52
C PRO A 63 -9.26 -1.31 -0.38
N GLY A 64 -8.47 -0.89 0.61
CA GLY A 64 -7.14 -1.43 0.86
C GLY A 64 -6.49 -0.87 2.11
N ARG A 65 -5.26 -1.30 2.38
CA ARG A 65 -4.42 -0.83 3.49
C ARG A 65 -3.03 -0.46 2.98
N LEU A 66 -2.53 0.67 3.46
CA LEU A 66 -1.14 1.10 3.35
C LEU A 66 -0.33 0.51 4.49
N TYR A 67 0.86 0.03 4.15
CA TYR A 67 1.90 -0.40 5.05
C TYR A 67 3.14 0.45 4.83
N ILE A 68 3.91 0.68 5.90
CA ILE A 68 5.17 1.43 5.90
C ILE A 68 6.30 0.53 6.40
N GLN A 69 7.52 0.75 5.93
CA GLN A 69 8.71 0.08 6.43
C GLN A 69 8.91 0.41 7.92
N GLY A 70 8.79 -0.60 8.79
CA GLY A 70 8.65 -0.38 10.23
C GLY A 70 9.88 0.20 10.92
N ASP A 71 11.09 -0.19 10.49
CA ASP A 71 12.36 0.35 11.02
C ASP A 71 12.62 1.80 10.60
N LYS A 72 11.94 2.27 9.55
CA LYS A 72 12.10 3.63 9.02
C LYS A 72 10.89 4.52 9.25
N LYS A 73 9.87 4.08 9.99
CA LYS A 73 8.60 4.82 10.15
C LYS A 73 8.78 6.31 10.53
N ASP A 74 9.80 6.62 11.33
CA ASP A 74 10.08 7.99 11.78
C ASP A 74 10.89 8.80 10.75
N GLY A 75 11.54 8.12 9.80
CA GLY A 75 12.16 8.65 8.58
C GLY A 75 11.31 8.34 7.34
N TRP A 76 10.04 8.75 7.38
CA TRP A 76 9.03 8.47 6.35
C TRP A 76 9.41 8.91 4.93
N GLN A 77 10.27 9.92 4.81
CA GLN A 77 10.78 10.41 3.52
C GLN A 77 11.58 9.34 2.76
N GLU A 78 12.19 8.40 3.48
CA GLU A 78 13.00 7.31 2.92
C GLU A 78 12.39 5.93 3.16
N SER A 79 11.17 5.89 3.72
CA SER A 79 10.46 4.65 4.00
C SER A 79 9.84 4.06 2.76
N VAL A 80 9.96 2.76 2.58
CA VAL A 80 9.19 2.03 1.58
C VAL A 80 7.74 1.91 2.06
N PHE A 81 6.79 2.03 1.13
CA PHE A 81 5.37 1.80 1.40
C PHE A 81 4.81 0.71 0.48
N TRP A 82 3.77 0.04 0.95
CA TRP A 82 3.00 -0.93 0.18
C TRP A 82 1.51 -0.63 0.32
N ALA A 83 0.82 -0.41 -0.79
CA ALA A 83 -0.64 -0.41 -0.83
C ALA A 83 -1.12 -1.80 -1.22
N VAL A 84 -1.97 -2.40 -0.41
CA VAL A 84 -2.56 -3.73 -0.62
C VAL A 84 -4.07 -3.58 -0.62
N SER A 85 -4.75 -4.08 -1.65
CA SER A 85 -6.21 -4.09 -1.69
C SER A 85 -6.83 -5.00 -0.61
N SER A 86 -8.03 -4.66 -0.12
CA SER A 86 -8.64 -5.32 1.03
C SER A 86 -9.12 -6.74 0.75
N LYS A 87 -9.54 -7.07 -0.48
CA LYS A 87 -9.95 -8.44 -0.82
C LYS A 87 -8.77 -9.40 -0.57
N GLU A 88 -7.60 -8.98 -0.98
CA GLU A 88 -6.37 -9.74 -0.92
C GLU A 88 -5.77 -9.74 0.50
N ALA A 89 -5.91 -8.64 1.24
CA ALA A 89 -5.58 -8.60 2.66
C ALA A 89 -6.46 -9.56 3.49
N LYS A 90 -7.76 -9.69 3.16
CA LYS A 90 -8.69 -10.59 3.87
C LYS A 90 -8.34 -12.07 3.69
N ASP A 91 -7.85 -12.45 2.51
CA ASP A 91 -7.49 -13.83 2.18
C ASP A 91 -6.04 -14.20 2.58
N ALA A 92 -5.30 -13.24 3.15
CA ALA A 92 -3.93 -13.43 3.60
C ALA A 92 -3.87 -14.06 5.00
N LEU A 93 -2.87 -14.91 5.21
CA LEU A 93 -2.48 -15.32 6.56
C LEU A 93 -1.73 -14.14 7.21
N PHE A 94 -2.18 -13.73 8.39
CA PHE A 94 -1.48 -12.75 9.20
C PHE A 94 -0.47 -13.43 10.12
N VAL A 95 0.70 -12.84 10.25
CA VAL A 95 1.80 -13.32 11.08
C VAL A 95 2.34 -12.17 11.91
N ASP A 96 2.83 -12.48 13.11
CA ASP A 96 3.45 -11.46 13.96
C ASP A 96 4.84 -11.11 13.44
N GLY A 97 5.04 -9.84 13.14
CA GLY A 97 6.32 -9.23 12.81
C GLY A 97 6.85 -8.36 13.94
N PRO A 98 8.10 -7.86 13.83
CA PRO A 98 8.72 -7.00 14.85
C PRO A 98 8.00 -5.66 15.06
N TYR A 99 7.12 -5.26 14.14
CA TYR A 99 6.39 -3.99 14.19
C TYR A 99 4.86 -4.16 14.25
N GLY A 100 4.39 -5.39 14.49
CA GLY A 100 2.97 -5.75 14.55
C GLY A 100 2.59 -6.87 13.60
N SER A 101 1.33 -7.26 13.63
CA SER A 101 0.79 -8.29 12.75
C SER A 101 0.62 -7.76 11.32
N VAL A 102 1.10 -8.52 10.34
CA VAL A 102 1.06 -8.17 8.92
C VAL A 102 0.74 -9.40 8.06
N PRO A 103 0.27 -9.23 6.81
CA PRO A 103 0.19 -10.33 5.87
C PRO A 103 1.55 -11.03 5.70
N ASP A 104 1.56 -12.36 5.63
CA ASP A 104 2.77 -13.19 5.55
C ASP A 104 3.73 -12.75 4.43
N PHE A 105 3.20 -12.30 3.29
CA PHE A 105 4.01 -11.81 2.18
C PHE A 105 4.73 -10.47 2.43
N LEU A 106 4.39 -9.75 3.52
CA LEU A 106 5.09 -8.54 3.98
C LEU A 106 6.00 -8.79 5.19
N LYS A 107 6.07 -10.02 5.69
CA LYS A 107 6.83 -10.37 6.89
C LYS A 107 8.32 -10.01 6.77
N GLU A 108 8.95 -10.41 5.66
CA GLU A 108 10.38 -10.18 5.41
C GLU A 108 10.69 -8.71 5.09
N GLU A 109 9.68 -7.94 4.67
CA GLU A 109 9.78 -6.50 4.41
C GLU A 109 9.77 -5.66 5.70
N ARG A 110 9.62 -6.33 6.87
CA ARG A 110 9.54 -5.67 8.19
C ARG A 110 8.49 -4.55 8.21
N ALA A 111 7.39 -4.77 7.49
CA ALA A 111 6.35 -3.78 7.34
C ALA A 111 5.58 -3.55 8.65
N LYS A 112 4.96 -2.37 8.76
CA LYS A 112 4.00 -1.98 9.80
C LYS A 112 2.73 -1.48 9.12
N SER A 113 1.57 -1.86 9.65
CA SER A 113 0.30 -1.24 9.24
C SER A 113 0.35 0.27 9.41
N PHE A 114 -0.05 1.02 8.39
CA PHE A 114 -0.02 2.48 8.40
C PHE A 114 -1.42 3.09 8.43
N LEU A 115 -2.20 2.98 7.35
CA LEU A 115 -3.52 3.60 7.24
C LEU A 115 -4.39 2.86 6.20
N GLU A 116 -5.72 2.88 6.33
CA GLU A 116 -6.62 2.45 5.26
C GLU A 116 -6.47 3.35 4.01
N THR A 117 -6.52 2.76 2.82
CA THR A 117 -6.27 3.51 1.57
C THR A 117 -7.38 4.52 1.25
N ALA A 118 -8.64 4.21 1.60
CA ALA A 118 -9.76 5.13 1.45
C ALA A 118 -9.55 6.39 2.31
N THR A 119 -9.24 6.19 3.60
CA THR A 119 -8.94 7.28 4.53
C THR A 119 -7.74 8.11 4.07
N PHE A 120 -6.70 7.44 3.56
CA PHE A 120 -5.56 8.16 2.99
C PHE A 120 -5.99 9.08 1.84
N GLN A 121 -6.74 8.57 0.87
CA GLN A 121 -7.24 9.38 -0.25
C GLN A 121 -8.10 10.54 0.23
N ASP A 122 -9.05 10.29 1.14
CA ASP A 122 -9.93 11.32 1.70
C ASP A 122 -9.13 12.45 2.37
N ILE A 123 -8.05 12.14 3.09
CA ILE A 123 -7.18 13.15 3.70
C ILE A 123 -6.50 14.01 2.63
N ILE A 124 -5.97 13.39 1.56
CA ILE A 124 -5.29 14.13 0.49
C ILE A 124 -6.29 15.03 -0.25
N ASP A 125 -7.43 14.47 -0.66
CA ASP A 125 -8.47 15.19 -1.39
C ASP A 125 -9.01 16.36 -0.55
N ASN A 126 -9.30 16.12 0.73
CA ASN A 126 -9.75 17.18 1.64
C ASN A 126 -8.73 18.34 1.73
N LYS A 127 -7.43 18.02 1.79
CA LYS A 127 -6.38 19.04 1.83
C LYS A 127 -6.30 19.84 0.54
N LEU A 128 -6.37 19.20 -0.61
CA LEU A 128 -6.32 19.87 -1.92
C LEU A 128 -7.57 20.72 -2.17
N GLU A 129 -8.76 20.21 -1.85
CA GLU A 129 -10.04 20.92 -2.04
C GLU A 129 -10.13 22.20 -1.20
N ASN A 130 -9.66 22.14 0.06
CA ASN A 130 -9.74 23.27 0.98
C ASN A 130 -8.53 24.22 0.91
N ASN A 131 -7.48 23.85 0.17
CA ASN A 131 -6.27 24.65 0.00
C ASN A 131 -5.82 24.62 -1.47
N PRO A 132 -6.49 25.38 -2.37
CA PRO A 132 -6.22 25.32 -3.82
C PRO A 132 -4.78 25.67 -4.24
N GLN A 133 -4.03 26.35 -3.37
CA GLN A 133 -2.62 26.69 -3.57
C GLN A 133 -1.65 25.57 -3.16
N LEU A 134 -2.14 24.56 -2.43
CA LEU A 134 -1.35 23.46 -1.92
C LEU A 134 -0.95 22.54 -3.07
N SER A 135 0.35 22.26 -3.17
CA SER A 135 0.90 21.32 -4.15
C SER A 135 1.23 19.99 -3.48
N ILE A 136 1.06 18.89 -4.21
CA ILE A 136 1.44 17.53 -3.77
C ILE A 136 2.94 17.39 -3.42
N SER A 137 3.77 18.34 -3.87
CA SER A 137 5.19 18.43 -3.51
C SER A 137 5.42 18.88 -2.07
N GLU A 138 4.40 19.41 -1.39
CA GLU A 138 4.45 19.83 0.02
C GLU A 138 4.23 18.63 0.94
N GLU A 139 5.06 17.59 0.77
CA GLU A 139 4.89 16.26 1.37
C GLU A 139 4.65 16.29 2.88
N ALA A 140 5.38 17.16 3.60
CA ALA A 140 5.25 17.30 5.04
C ALA A 140 3.85 17.75 5.48
N VAL A 141 3.16 18.56 4.68
CA VAL A 141 1.78 19.01 4.99
C VAL A 141 0.83 17.83 4.98
N PHE A 142 0.93 16.97 3.96
CA PHE A 142 0.09 15.78 3.85
C PHE A 142 0.47 14.70 4.86
N TYR A 143 1.76 14.48 5.10
CA TYR A 143 2.20 13.51 6.11
C TYR A 143 1.73 13.91 7.51
N ASN A 144 1.85 15.20 7.86
CA ASN A 144 1.34 15.71 9.15
C ASN A 144 -0.20 15.61 9.25
N ALA A 145 -0.93 15.74 8.13
CA ALA A 145 -2.37 15.53 8.11
C ALA A 145 -2.74 14.06 8.40
N VAL A 146 -1.97 13.13 7.82
CA VAL A 146 -2.10 11.69 8.10
C VAL A 146 -1.77 11.37 9.55
N LEU A 147 -0.67 11.91 10.08
CA LEU A 147 -0.33 11.72 11.49
C LEU A 147 -1.40 12.28 12.42
N TYR A 148 -1.90 13.49 12.13
CA TYR A 148 -2.98 14.09 12.91
C TYR A 148 -4.23 13.20 12.88
N TYR A 149 -4.60 12.66 11.72
CA TYR A 149 -5.70 11.70 11.65
C TYR A 149 -5.41 10.48 12.53
N LEU A 150 -4.23 9.86 12.43
CA LEU A 150 -3.88 8.68 13.24
C LEU A 150 -3.87 8.97 14.75
N GLU A 151 -3.43 10.15 15.17
CA GLU A 151 -3.44 10.58 16.59
C GLU A 151 -4.84 10.90 17.11
N GLN A 152 -5.78 11.27 16.24
CA GLN A 152 -7.17 11.57 16.62
C GLN A 152 -8.12 10.40 16.39
N ASP A 153 -7.78 9.48 15.48
CA ASP A 153 -8.45 8.21 15.18
C ASP A 153 -7.93 7.07 16.07
N ASP A 154 -7.05 7.39 17.03
CA ASP A 154 -6.93 6.66 18.29
C ASP A 154 -8.28 6.76 19.03
N PHE A 155 -9.28 6.04 18.51
CA PHE A 155 -10.16 5.25 19.34
C PHE A 155 -9.27 4.22 20.07
N GLU A 156 -8.47 4.70 21.05
CA GLU A 156 -7.94 3.87 22.11
C GLU A 156 -9.13 3.29 22.88
N ASP A 157 -9.69 2.19 22.39
CA ASP A 157 -10.47 1.20 23.15
C ASP A 157 -9.90 -0.20 22.88
#